data_AF-A0A9W4TAL6-F1
#
_entry.id   AF-A0A9W4TAL6-F1
#
_cell.length_a   1.000
_cell.length_b   1.000
_cell.length_c   1.000
_cell.angle_alpha   90.00
_cell.angle_beta   90.00
_cell.angle_gamma   90.00
#
_symmetry.space_group_name_H-M   'P 1'
#
loop_
_entity.id
_entity.type
_entity.pdbx_description
1 polymer ?
#
loop_
_entity_poly.entity_id
_entity_poly.type
_entity_poly.pdbx_seq_one_letter_code
_entity_poly.pdbx_strand_id
1 'polypeptide(L)'
;ILATGEDGSGNTMNMNLIRMGCIKAYPIRGYHAEKKPYLRITAPNKDLRFTALDIISKYNSETDQENRIETASDDTGTYYRKVAREYKIPLSGAPYYAKSQHCPHAFYIHIDNFRLIDNFEPLYKIYPSSFFAHDRALVLTWDIETYNSRGLGNFPEAKNDTSQVFTICMTLHWKDDPKPLEQICLVDVEIAPNPDWITIVCGNQANVLKAFALCWKSFAPDIQLGFNDSGYDWPFIVKKATKLNVFDWMVQQMSANPYKTANTQSTLTYNYF
;
A
#
# COMPACT_ATOMS: atom_id res chain seq x y z
N ILE A 1 -9.05 -14.69 -32.64
CA ILE A 1 -9.47 -13.72 -31.61
C ILE A 1 -8.26 -13.02 -31.00
N LEU A 2 -7.33 -13.73 -30.34
CA LEU A 2 -6.14 -13.12 -29.70
C LEU A 2 -4.94 -12.86 -30.65
N ALA A 3 -5.17 -12.46 -31.90
CA ALA A 3 -4.10 -12.30 -32.90
C ALA A 3 -3.42 -10.92 -32.85
N THR A 4 -4.17 -9.88 -32.47
CA THR A 4 -3.72 -8.50 -32.37
C THR A 4 -4.33 -7.88 -31.12
N GLY A 5 -3.58 -7.02 -30.42
CA GLY A 5 -4.04 -6.34 -29.22
C GLY A 5 -3.32 -5.03 -29.02
N GLU A 6 -3.99 -4.06 -28.41
CA GLU A 6 -3.40 -2.78 -28.00
C GLU A 6 -3.41 -2.69 -26.46
N ASP A 7 -2.40 -2.06 -25.88
CA ASP A 7 -2.41 -1.72 -24.45
C ASP A 7 -3.30 -0.48 -24.18
N GLY A 8 -3.49 -0.13 -22.91
CA GLY A 8 -4.26 1.05 -22.52
C GLY A 8 -3.68 2.41 -22.99
N SER A 9 -2.52 2.40 -23.63
CA SER A 9 -1.86 3.56 -24.24
C SER A 9 -1.88 3.51 -25.78
N GLY A 10 -2.54 2.52 -26.39
CA GLY A 10 -2.64 2.35 -27.84
C GLY A 10 -1.43 1.68 -28.50
N ASN A 11 -0.50 1.11 -27.73
CA ASN A 11 0.65 0.41 -28.32
C ASN A 11 0.27 -1.02 -28.73
N THR A 12 0.72 -1.46 -29.90
CA THR A 12 0.52 -2.84 -30.35
C THR A 12 1.28 -3.83 -29.46
N MET A 13 0.55 -4.77 -28.89
CA MET A 13 1.06 -5.80 -27.98
C MET A 13 1.37 -7.09 -28.74
N ASN A 14 2.52 -7.71 -28.41
CA ASN A 14 2.90 -9.00 -28.99
C ASN A 14 2.11 -10.15 -28.33
N MET A 15 0.93 -10.43 -28.88
CA MET A 15 0.03 -11.47 -28.39
C MET A 15 0.57 -12.90 -28.62
N ASN A 16 1.61 -13.08 -29.43
CA ASN A 16 2.23 -14.40 -29.66
C ASN A 16 2.93 -14.97 -28.41
N LEU A 17 3.15 -14.15 -27.38
CA LEU A 17 3.72 -14.59 -26.11
C LEU A 17 2.71 -15.30 -25.21
N ILE A 18 1.41 -15.23 -25.54
CA ILE A 18 0.35 -15.91 -24.82
C ILE A 18 0.44 -17.41 -25.08
N ARG A 19 0.44 -18.20 -24.01
CA ARG A 19 0.41 -19.66 -24.07
C ARG A 19 -1.01 -20.16 -23.87
N MET A 20 -1.40 -21.17 -24.63
CA MET A 20 -2.72 -21.79 -24.54
C MET A 20 -2.55 -23.28 -24.22
N GLY A 21 -3.42 -23.81 -23.36
CA GLY A 21 -3.44 -25.23 -23.02
C GLY A 21 -4.84 -25.70 -22.67
N CYS A 22 -5.19 -26.93 -23.05
CA CYS A 22 -6.47 -27.52 -22.69
C CYS A 22 -6.43 -28.05 -21.26
N ILE A 23 -7.42 -27.70 -20.45
CA ILE A 23 -7.59 -28.21 -19.08
C ILE A 23 -9.01 -28.74 -18.89
N LYS A 24 -9.25 -29.48 -17.80
CA LYS A 24 -10.60 -29.81 -17.34
C LYS A 24 -10.88 -29.11 -16.01
N ALA A 25 -12.00 -28.39 -15.90
CA ALA A 25 -12.41 -27.70 -14.69
C ALA A 25 -13.94 -27.76 -14.51
N TYR A 26 -14.41 -27.55 -13.28
CA TYR A 26 -15.84 -27.41 -13.02
C TYR A 26 -16.31 -26.01 -13.45
N PRO A 27 -17.44 -25.91 -14.18
CA PRO A 27 -18.04 -24.61 -14.48
C PRO A 27 -18.47 -23.90 -13.19
N ILE A 28 -18.38 -22.57 -13.19
CA ILE A 28 -18.81 -21.75 -12.05
C ILE A 28 -20.33 -21.69 -11.96
N ARG A 29 -21.02 -21.71 -13.12
CA ARG A 29 -22.48 -21.57 -13.19
C ARG A 29 -23.18 -22.92 -13.25
N GLY A 30 -24.09 -23.14 -12.31
CA GLY A 30 -24.87 -24.37 -12.20
C GLY A 30 -24.08 -25.53 -11.60
N TYR A 31 -24.79 -26.59 -11.23
CA TYR A 31 -24.18 -27.82 -10.75
C TYR A 31 -23.78 -28.71 -11.93
N HIS A 32 -22.54 -29.19 -11.93
CA HIS A 32 -22.03 -30.16 -12.90
C HIS A 32 -21.33 -31.28 -12.15
N ALA A 33 -21.78 -32.52 -12.36
CA ALA A 33 -21.16 -33.69 -11.72
C ALA A 33 -19.73 -33.94 -12.25
N GLU A 34 -19.44 -33.50 -13.47
CA GLU A 34 -18.16 -33.71 -14.15
C GLU A 34 -17.49 -32.39 -14.56
N LYS A 35 -16.17 -32.44 -14.71
CA LYS A 35 -15.37 -31.33 -15.22
C LYS A 35 -15.56 -31.20 -16.74
N LYS A 36 -15.72 -29.97 -17.22
CA LYS A 36 -15.79 -29.63 -18.65
C LYS A 36 -14.41 -29.23 -19.18
N PRO A 37 -14.14 -29.40 -20.48
CA PRO A 37 -12.93 -28.89 -21.11
C PRO A 37 -12.95 -27.35 -21.15
N TYR A 38 -11.82 -26.74 -20.82
CA TYR A 38 -11.58 -25.30 -20.93
C TYR A 38 -10.25 -25.04 -21.65
N LEU A 39 -10.17 -23.93 -22.38
CA LEU A 39 -8.91 -23.40 -22.88
C LEU A 39 -8.31 -22.48 -21.82
N ARG A 40 -7.18 -22.88 -21.22
CA ARG A 40 -6.40 -22.03 -20.32
C ARG A 40 -5.49 -21.12 -21.14
N ILE A 41 -5.66 -19.83 -20.95
CA ILE A 41 -4.84 -18.77 -21.56
C ILE A 41 -3.88 -18.24 -20.49
N THR A 42 -2.57 -18.30 -20.74
CA THR A 42 -1.52 -17.84 -19.83
C THR A 42 -0.75 -16.70 -20.49
N ALA A 43 -0.80 -15.52 -19.89
CA ALA A 43 -0.02 -14.37 -20.31
C ALA A 43 1.27 -14.25 -19.50
N PRO A 44 2.38 -13.77 -20.09
CA PRO A 44 3.66 -13.64 -19.40
C PRO A 44 3.70 -12.43 -18.45
N ASN A 45 2.79 -11.46 -18.61
CA ASN A 45 2.71 -10.28 -17.74
C ASN A 45 1.24 -9.82 -17.57
N LYS A 46 1.07 -8.87 -16.63
CA LYS A 46 -0.22 -8.30 -16.24
C LYS A 46 -0.92 -7.62 -17.43
N ASP A 47 -0.19 -6.85 -18.22
CA ASP A 47 -0.77 -6.01 -19.27
C ASP A 47 -1.32 -6.87 -20.41
N LEU A 48 -0.54 -7.84 -20.89
CA LEU A 48 -1.00 -8.82 -21.89
C LEU A 48 -2.22 -9.62 -21.41
N ARG A 49 -2.31 -9.92 -20.10
CA ARG A 49 -3.50 -10.56 -19.54
C ARG A 49 -4.73 -9.66 -19.69
N PHE A 50 -4.62 -8.38 -19.31
CA PHE A 50 -5.75 -7.46 -19.40
C PHE A 50 -6.15 -7.18 -20.85
N THR A 51 -5.19 -6.94 -21.74
CA THR A 51 -5.45 -6.82 -23.18
C THR A 51 -6.18 -8.05 -23.73
N ALA A 52 -5.77 -9.27 -23.34
CA ALA A 52 -6.46 -10.48 -23.77
C ALA A 52 -7.91 -10.55 -23.26
N LEU A 53 -8.18 -10.13 -22.02
CA LEU A 53 -9.52 -10.07 -21.47
C LEU A 53 -10.38 -9.02 -22.21
N ASP A 54 -9.82 -7.87 -22.51
CA ASP A 54 -10.53 -6.79 -23.22
C ASP A 54 -10.93 -7.22 -24.64
N ILE A 55 -10.03 -7.91 -25.36
CA ILE A 55 -10.34 -8.46 -26.69
C ILE A 55 -11.48 -9.48 -26.61
N ILE A 56 -11.46 -10.38 -25.62
CA ILE A 56 -12.52 -11.38 -25.44
C ILE A 56 -13.84 -10.71 -25.05
N SER A 57 -13.79 -9.72 -24.17
CA SER A 57 -14.96 -8.94 -23.75
C SER A 57 -15.59 -8.21 -24.94
N LYS A 58 -14.77 -7.53 -25.75
CA LYS A 58 -15.20 -6.85 -26.97
C LYS A 58 -15.85 -7.83 -27.96
N TYR A 59 -15.19 -8.95 -28.24
CA TYR A 59 -15.74 -10.00 -29.09
C TYR A 59 -17.13 -10.46 -28.61
N ASN A 60 -17.28 -10.74 -27.31
CA ASN A 60 -18.55 -11.17 -26.73
C ASN A 60 -19.65 -10.09 -26.80
N SER A 61 -19.26 -8.80 -26.78
CA SER A 61 -20.21 -7.68 -26.90
C SER A 61 -20.75 -7.50 -28.33
N GLU A 62 -19.94 -7.81 -29.33
CA GLU A 62 -20.25 -7.64 -30.75
C GLU A 62 -20.87 -8.90 -31.39
N THR A 63 -20.87 -10.02 -30.68
CA THR A 63 -21.28 -11.33 -31.18
C THR A 63 -22.64 -11.77 -30.62
N ASP A 64 -23.41 -12.47 -31.45
CA ASP A 64 -24.69 -13.09 -31.06
C ASP A 64 -24.53 -14.01 -29.84
N GLN A 65 -25.58 -14.09 -29.02
CA GLN A 65 -25.54 -14.77 -27.72
C GLN A 65 -25.07 -16.23 -27.81
N GLU A 66 -25.40 -16.95 -28.89
CA GLU A 66 -25.04 -18.35 -29.11
C GLU A 66 -23.54 -18.55 -29.39
N ASN A 67 -22.86 -17.52 -29.88
CA ASN A 67 -21.45 -17.56 -30.28
C ASN A 67 -20.52 -16.91 -29.24
N ARG A 68 -21.06 -16.45 -28.09
CA ARG A 68 -20.27 -15.88 -27.01
C ARG A 68 -19.38 -16.93 -26.35
N ILE A 69 -18.17 -16.53 -26.01
CA ILE A 69 -17.22 -17.35 -25.27
C ILE A 69 -17.55 -17.27 -23.78
N GLU A 70 -17.80 -18.42 -23.15
CA GLU A 70 -17.88 -18.52 -21.70
C GLU A 70 -16.49 -18.33 -21.08
N THR A 71 -16.35 -17.33 -20.21
CA THR A 71 -15.10 -17.03 -19.51
C THR A 71 -15.14 -17.51 -18.05
N ALA A 72 -13.96 -17.82 -17.52
CA ALA A 72 -13.76 -18.10 -16.11
C ALA A 72 -12.40 -17.57 -15.67
N SER A 73 -12.28 -17.14 -14.41
CA SER A 73 -11.04 -16.56 -13.87
C SER A 73 -10.56 -15.29 -14.61
N ASP A 74 -11.52 -14.51 -15.06
CA ASP A 74 -11.46 -13.31 -15.87
C ASP A 74 -11.48 -12.02 -15.03
N ASP A 75 -10.84 -12.03 -13.85
CA ASP A 75 -10.80 -10.86 -12.97
C ASP A 75 -10.21 -9.65 -13.71
N THR A 76 -11.01 -8.61 -13.90
CA THR A 76 -10.60 -7.31 -14.50
C THR A 76 -10.03 -6.34 -13.46
N GLY A 77 -10.22 -6.63 -12.17
CA GLY A 77 -9.75 -5.83 -11.03
C GLY A 77 -8.32 -6.14 -10.60
N THR A 78 -8.04 -6.04 -9.30
CA THR A 78 -6.66 -6.06 -8.81
C THR A 78 -5.97 -7.41 -8.97
N TYR A 79 -4.94 -7.45 -9.82
CA TYR A 79 -4.23 -8.67 -10.22
C TYR A 79 -3.65 -9.47 -9.03
N TYR A 80 -3.21 -8.80 -7.96
CA TYR A 80 -2.66 -9.51 -6.79
C TYR A 80 -3.68 -10.46 -6.15
N ARG A 81 -4.99 -10.17 -6.21
CA ARG A 81 -6.04 -11.05 -5.68
C ARG A 81 -6.16 -12.34 -6.50
N LYS A 82 -6.01 -12.23 -7.81
CA LYS A 82 -5.98 -13.38 -8.72
C LYS A 82 -4.77 -14.26 -8.42
N VAL A 83 -3.59 -13.67 -8.25
CA VAL A 83 -2.37 -14.39 -7.87
C VAL A 83 -2.55 -15.08 -6.52
N ALA A 84 -2.97 -14.34 -5.50
CA ALA A 84 -3.19 -14.88 -4.16
C ALA A 84 -4.18 -16.06 -4.15
N ARG A 85 -5.29 -15.96 -4.90
CA ARG A 85 -6.27 -17.06 -5.02
C ARG A 85 -5.72 -18.27 -5.77
N GLU A 86 -4.99 -18.07 -6.87
CA GLU A 86 -4.44 -19.17 -7.67
C GLU A 86 -3.39 -19.96 -6.87
N TYR A 87 -2.54 -19.26 -6.12
CA TYR A 87 -1.44 -19.86 -5.38
C TYR A 87 -1.72 -20.06 -3.89
N LYS A 88 -2.96 -19.79 -3.45
CA LYS A 88 -3.40 -19.91 -2.05
C LYS A 88 -2.51 -19.13 -1.06
N ILE A 89 -2.08 -17.95 -1.47
CA ILE A 89 -1.27 -17.05 -0.64
C ILE A 89 -2.21 -16.20 0.20
N PRO A 90 -2.05 -16.14 1.53
CA PRO A 90 -2.79 -15.19 2.35
C PRO A 90 -2.36 -13.76 2.01
N LEU A 91 -3.32 -12.82 1.97
CA LEU A 91 -3.00 -11.41 1.72
C LEU A 91 -2.36 -10.72 2.93
N SER A 92 -2.68 -11.20 4.14
CA SER A 92 -2.00 -10.84 5.38
C SER A 92 -0.86 -11.84 5.62
N GLY A 93 0.39 -11.36 5.55
CA GLY A 93 1.59 -12.19 5.81
C GLY A 93 2.55 -12.37 4.63
N ALA A 94 2.30 -11.75 3.47
CA ALA A 94 3.23 -11.77 2.35
C ALA A 94 4.08 -10.48 2.29
N PRO A 95 5.42 -10.56 2.39
CA PRO A 95 6.29 -9.41 2.24
C PRO A 95 6.44 -9.07 0.76
N TYR A 96 5.68 -8.11 0.26
CA TYR A 96 5.88 -7.55 -1.08
C TYR A 96 6.67 -6.25 -0.99
N TYR A 97 7.97 -6.33 -0.72
CA TYR A 97 8.86 -5.19 -0.93
C TYR A 97 10.20 -5.63 -1.52
N ALA A 98 10.65 -4.88 -2.52
CA ALA A 98 12.04 -4.88 -2.90
C ALA A 98 12.86 -4.26 -1.76
N LYS A 99 14.15 -4.62 -1.70
CA LYS A 99 15.09 -4.04 -0.75
C LYS A 99 14.98 -2.51 -0.80
N SER A 100 14.79 -1.89 0.35
CA SER A 100 14.69 -0.43 0.48
C SER A 100 15.42 0.04 1.74
N GLN A 101 15.50 1.36 1.92
CA GLN A 101 16.07 1.93 3.15
C GLN A 101 15.32 1.49 4.42
N HIS A 102 14.03 1.15 4.30
CA HIS A 102 13.15 0.73 5.40
C HIS A 102 12.98 -0.78 5.49
N CYS A 103 13.42 -1.52 4.47
CA CYS A 103 13.35 -2.98 4.41
C CYS A 103 14.72 -3.51 3.96
N PRO A 104 15.67 -3.73 4.89
CA PRO A 104 17.04 -4.10 4.55
C PRO A 104 17.15 -5.51 3.95
N HIS A 105 16.16 -6.36 4.22
CA HIS A 105 16.12 -7.76 3.78
C HIS A 105 14.92 -8.00 2.87
N ALA A 106 15.20 -8.37 1.62
CA ALA A 106 14.20 -8.79 0.66
C ALA A 106 14.63 -10.11 0.02
N PHE A 107 13.69 -11.04 -0.12
CA PHE A 107 13.95 -12.37 -0.68
C PHE A 107 13.10 -12.56 -1.92
N TYR A 108 13.72 -13.04 -3.00
CA TYR A 108 13.04 -13.43 -4.22
C TYR A 108 12.92 -14.94 -4.24
N ILE A 109 11.70 -15.43 -4.11
CA ILE A 109 11.39 -16.86 -4.12
C ILE A 109 10.50 -17.19 -5.31
N HIS A 110 10.74 -18.33 -5.94
CA HIS A 110 9.79 -18.89 -6.89
C HIS A 110 8.49 -19.23 -6.14
N ILE A 111 7.33 -18.98 -6.76
CA ILE A 111 6.05 -19.17 -6.06
C ILE A 111 5.83 -20.63 -5.64
N ASP A 112 6.32 -21.58 -6.42
CA ASP A 112 6.25 -23.02 -6.07
C ASP A 112 7.11 -23.39 -4.84
N ASN A 113 8.04 -22.52 -4.45
CA ASN A 113 8.85 -22.68 -3.24
C ASN A 113 8.21 -21.98 -2.03
N PHE A 114 7.13 -21.22 -2.21
CA PHE A 114 6.39 -20.64 -1.10
C PHE A 114 5.54 -21.72 -0.43
N ARG A 115 5.68 -21.85 0.89
CA ARG A 115 4.83 -22.71 1.71
C ARG A 115 4.37 -21.93 2.93
N LEU A 116 3.08 -21.96 3.19
CA LEU A 116 2.54 -21.44 4.44
C LEU A 116 3.09 -22.28 5.59
N ILE A 117 3.54 -21.63 6.65
CA ILE A 117 3.91 -22.32 7.89
C ILE A 117 2.61 -22.63 8.63
N ASP A 118 2.20 -23.88 8.60
CA ASP A 118 1.05 -24.41 9.35
C ASP A 118 1.47 -25.08 10.66
N ASN A 119 2.75 -25.46 10.79
CA ASN A 119 3.33 -26.02 11.99
C ASN A 119 4.66 -25.32 12.36
N PHE A 120 4.67 -24.66 13.51
CA PHE A 120 5.82 -23.94 14.03
C PHE A 120 6.77 -24.81 14.88
N GLU A 121 6.41 -26.06 15.21
CA GLU A 121 7.24 -26.96 16.01
C GLU A 121 8.70 -27.08 15.53
N PRO A 122 8.99 -27.22 14.22
CA PRO A 122 10.38 -27.25 13.74
C PRO A 122 11.15 -25.95 14.03
N LEU A 123 10.46 -24.80 14.03
CA LEU A 123 11.07 -23.50 14.26
C LEU A 123 11.39 -23.25 15.73
N TYR A 124 10.59 -23.79 16.66
CA TYR A 124 10.86 -23.70 18.09
C TYR A 124 12.15 -24.41 18.53
N LYS A 125 12.65 -25.36 17.72
CA LYS A 125 13.96 -26.00 17.95
C LYS A 125 15.15 -25.09 17.58
N ILE A 126 14.91 -24.08 16.76
CA ILE A 126 15.93 -23.19 16.20
C ILE A 126 15.86 -21.80 16.88
N TYR A 127 14.66 -21.34 17.21
CA TYR A 127 14.39 -20.01 17.75
C TYR A 127 13.55 -20.09 19.04
N PRO A 128 13.74 -19.15 19.99
CA PRO A 128 12.88 -19.06 21.18
C PRO A 128 11.40 -18.92 20.80
N SER A 129 10.51 -19.64 21.50
CA SER A 129 9.07 -19.57 21.26
C SER A 129 8.50 -18.16 21.43
N SER A 130 9.10 -17.33 22.29
CA SER A 130 8.75 -15.92 22.50
C SER A 130 8.88 -15.06 21.24
N PHE A 131 9.64 -15.50 20.22
CA PHE A 131 9.73 -14.78 18.94
C PHE A 131 8.48 -14.94 18.08
N PHE A 132 7.65 -15.93 18.37
CA PHE A 132 6.42 -16.24 17.63
C PHE A 132 5.16 -16.02 18.47
N ALA A 133 5.30 -15.64 19.75
CA ALA A 133 4.18 -15.47 20.67
C ALA A 133 3.30 -14.26 20.32
N HIS A 134 3.91 -13.20 19.78
CA HIS A 134 3.25 -11.95 19.46
C HIS A 134 3.71 -11.40 18.12
N ASP A 135 2.81 -10.71 17.44
CA ASP A 135 3.13 -9.96 16.24
C ASP A 135 4.01 -8.77 16.62
N ARG A 136 5.16 -8.62 15.95
CA ARG A 136 6.12 -7.53 16.17
C ARG A 136 5.87 -6.35 15.23
N ALA A 137 4.67 -6.22 14.69
CA ALA A 137 4.26 -5.03 13.97
C ALA A 137 4.44 -3.79 14.86
N LEU A 138 5.18 -2.81 14.36
CA LEU A 138 5.36 -1.51 14.98
C LEU A 138 4.21 -0.59 14.57
N VAL A 139 3.47 -0.10 15.56
CA VAL A 139 2.31 0.76 15.37
C VAL A 139 2.68 2.19 15.74
N LEU A 140 2.52 3.11 14.78
CA LEU A 140 2.59 4.55 15.02
C LEU A 140 1.18 5.11 15.17
N THR A 141 0.90 5.74 16.30
CA THR A 141 -0.26 6.61 16.47
C THR A 141 0.21 8.06 16.45
N TRP A 142 -0.58 8.96 15.87
CA TRP A 142 -0.18 10.36 15.75
C TRP A 142 -1.41 11.27 15.65
N ASP A 143 -1.19 12.55 15.93
CA ASP A 143 -2.20 13.62 15.87
C ASP A 143 -1.52 14.98 15.65
N ILE A 144 -2.21 15.92 15.00
CA ILE A 144 -1.71 17.29 14.80
C ILE A 144 -2.49 18.32 15.58
N GLU A 145 -1.80 19.38 15.99
CA GLU A 145 -2.44 20.59 16.46
C GLU A 145 -2.23 21.72 15.46
N THR A 146 -3.32 22.43 15.18
CA THR A 146 -3.33 23.55 14.25
C THR A 146 -3.94 24.79 14.86
N TYR A 147 -3.49 25.95 14.40
CA TYR A 147 -4.06 27.23 14.78
C TYR A 147 -4.29 28.11 13.56
N ASN A 148 -5.13 29.13 13.70
CA ASN A 148 -5.33 30.18 12.71
C ASN A 148 -4.86 31.51 13.30
N SER A 149 -3.90 32.18 12.64
CA SER A 149 -3.37 33.46 13.10
C SER A 149 -4.40 34.60 13.10
N ARG A 150 -5.59 34.40 12.52
CA ARG A 150 -6.73 35.34 12.62
C ARG A 150 -7.43 35.31 13.98
N GLY A 151 -7.06 34.39 14.88
CA GLY A 151 -7.57 34.32 16.25
C GLY A 151 -8.81 33.43 16.42
N LEU A 152 -9.35 33.48 17.65
CA LEU A 152 -10.44 32.62 18.14
C LEU A 152 -11.68 32.63 17.23
N GLY A 153 -12.34 31.47 17.11
CA GLY A 153 -13.53 31.29 16.28
C GLY A 153 -13.24 30.98 14.80
N ASN A 154 -11.98 31.13 14.35
CA ASN A 154 -11.58 30.74 13.00
C ASN A 154 -11.06 29.30 12.99
N PHE A 155 -11.87 28.37 12.48
CA PHE A 155 -11.43 26.99 12.28
C PHE A 155 -10.20 26.95 11.34
N PRO A 156 -9.10 26.29 11.73
CA PRO A 156 -7.95 26.13 10.85
C PRO A 156 -8.32 25.25 9.64
N GLU A 157 -8.03 25.72 8.44
CA GLU A 157 -8.24 24.93 7.23
C GLU A 157 -6.94 24.90 6.43
N ALA A 158 -6.64 23.74 5.85
CA ALA A 158 -5.40 23.52 5.09
C ALA A 158 -5.19 24.55 3.97
N LYS A 159 -6.28 24.98 3.32
CA LYS A 159 -6.29 25.98 2.24
C LYS A 159 -5.97 27.42 2.70
N ASN A 160 -6.14 27.72 3.99
CA ASN A 160 -5.98 29.07 4.53
C ASN A 160 -4.52 29.31 4.91
N ASP A 161 -3.93 30.38 4.37
CA ASP A 161 -2.53 30.74 4.58
C ASP A 161 -2.20 31.11 6.04
N THR A 162 -3.19 31.61 6.75
CA THR A 162 -3.11 31.94 8.16
C THR A 162 -3.21 30.73 9.08
N SER A 163 -3.58 29.55 8.54
CA SER A 163 -3.66 28.31 9.30
C SER A 163 -2.33 27.56 9.25
N GLN A 164 -1.90 27.07 10.41
CA GLN A 164 -0.59 26.45 10.56
C GLN A 164 -0.66 25.21 11.46
N VAL A 165 0.14 24.20 11.14
CA VAL A 165 0.49 23.12 12.07
C VAL A 165 1.59 23.65 12.98
N PHE A 166 1.40 23.54 14.28
CA PHE A 166 2.38 23.98 15.28
C PHE A 166 2.87 22.83 16.15
N THR A 167 2.07 21.77 16.30
CA THR A 167 2.47 20.54 17.02
C THR A 167 2.12 19.31 16.21
N ILE A 168 2.97 18.28 16.28
CA ILE A 168 2.64 16.91 15.91
C ILE A 168 3.08 16.01 17.07
N CYS A 169 2.14 15.26 17.64
CA CYS A 169 2.41 14.27 18.66
C CYS A 169 2.39 12.88 18.02
N MET A 170 3.26 12.00 18.49
CA MET A 170 3.32 10.61 18.05
C MET A 170 3.68 9.68 19.20
N THR A 171 3.08 8.50 19.19
CA THR A 171 3.48 7.41 20.09
C THR A 171 3.65 6.11 19.32
N LEU A 172 4.70 5.38 19.65
CA LEU A 172 5.09 4.12 19.00
C LEU A 172 4.85 2.97 19.95
N HIS A 173 4.21 1.91 19.47
CA HIS A 173 3.83 0.73 20.25
C HIS A 173 4.17 -0.53 19.50
N TRP A 174 4.54 -1.60 20.22
CA TRP A 174 4.33 -2.93 19.66
C TRP A 174 2.83 -3.18 19.63
N LYS A 175 2.30 -3.74 18.54
CA LYS A 175 0.87 -3.96 18.33
C LYS A 175 0.13 -4.55 19.53
N ASP A 176 0.76 -5.47 20.25
CA ASP A 176 0.17 -6.21 21.37
C ASP A 176 0.67 -5.71 22.76
N ASP A 177 1.40 -4.60 22.83
CA ASP A 177 1.88 -4.00 24.08
C ASP A 177 1.13 -2.69 24.37
N PRO A 178 0.43 -2.57 25.51
CA PRO A 178 -0.27 -1.32 25.88
C PRO A 178 0.68 -0.18 26.25
N LYS A 179 1.96 -0.48 26.51
CA LYS A 179 2.95 0.53 26.89
C LYS A 179 3.64 1.07 25.62
N PRO A 180 3.68 2.40 25.42
CA PRO A 180 4.46 2.97 24.33
C PRO A 180 5.94 2.68 24.52
N LEU A 181 6.60 2.38 23.41
CA LEU A 181 8.05 2.33 23.29
C LEU A 181 8.63 3.74 23.36
N GLU A 182 8.03 4.66 22.62
CA GLU A 182 8.46 6.05 22.52
C GLU A 182 7.26 6.97 22.43
N GLN A 183 7.38 8.15 23.04
CA GLN A 183 6.39 9.22 23.01
C GLN A 183 7.11 10.51 22.61
N ILE A 184 6.76 11.08 21.47
CA ILE A 184 7.49 12.19 20.85
C ILE A 184 6.51 13.33 20.55
N CYS A 185 6.88 14.54 20.98
CA CYS A 185 6.14 15.77 20.73
C CYS A 185 7.01 16.72 19.88
N LEU A 186 6.60 16.98 18.65
CA LEU A 186 7.26 17.90 17.73
C LEU A 186 6.56 19.24 17.80
N VAL A 187 7.24 20.31 18.18
CA VAL A 187 6.64 21.64 18.37
C VAL A 187 7.40 22.71 17.61
N ASP A 188 6.71 23.73 17.11
CA ASP A 188 7.35 24.85 16.42
C ASP A 188 7.99 25.86 17.38
N VAL A 189 7.45 26.03 18.58
CA VAL A 189 7.94 26.95 19.62
C VAL A 189 8.40 26.20 20.87
N GLU A 190 9.20 26.87 21.68
CA GLU A 190 9.66 26.34 22.97
C GLU A 190 8.47 26.16 23.93
N ILE A 191 8.42 25.00 24.59
CA ILE A 191 7.41 24.66 25.59
C ILE A 191 8.08 24.10 26.84
N ALA A 192 7.34 24.06 27.95
CA ALA A 192 7.80 23.40 29.15
C ALA A 192 8.08 21.90 28.88
N PRO A 193 9.20 21.34 29.39
CA PRO A 193 9.52 19.94 29.19
C PRO A 193 8.53 19.04 29.94
N ASN A 194 8.18 17.92 29.34
CA ASN A 194 7.48 16.82 30.00
C ASN A 194 8.46 15.63 30.11
N PRO A 195 8.76 15.12 31.32
CA PRO A 195 9.73 14.04 31.49
C PRO A 195 9.32 12.71 30.83
N ASP A 196 8.02 12.51 30.57
CA ASP A 196 7.50 11.30 29.94
C ASP A 196 7.55 11.35 28.40
N TRP A 197 7.91 12.51 27.83
CA TRP A 197 7.91 12.74 26.38
C TRP A 197 9.26 13.27 25.90
N ILE A 198 9.67 12.80 24.73
CA ILE A 198 10.74 13.45 23.98
C ILE A 198 10.15 14.66 23.24
N THR A 199 10.42 15.86 23.74
CA THR A 199 10.01 17.11 23.07
C THR A 199 11.11 17.60 22.13
N ILE A 200 10.77 17.80 20.85
CA ILE A 200 11.68 18.32 19.82
C ILE A 200 11.17 19.69 19.37
N VAL A 201 11.92 20.74 19.72
CA VAL A 201 11.63 22.12 19.31
C VAL A 201 12.20 22.38 17.92
N CYS A 202 11.31 22.62 16.95
CA CYS A 202 11.61 22.70 15.52
C CYS A 202 11.79 24.13 15.00
N GLY A 203 11.32 25.14 15.74
CA GLY A 203 11.45 26.57 15.43
C GLY A 203 10.45 27.11 14.38
N ASN A 204 9.84 26.25 13.56
CA ASN A 204 8.81 26.61 12.59
C ASN A 204 8.08 25.37 12.04
N GLN A 205 6.93 25.59 11.39
CA GLN A 205 6.13 24.53 10.76
C GLN A 205 6.90 23.67 9.75
N ALA A 206 7.72 24.27 8.89
CA ALA A 206 8.43 23.50 7.86
C ALA A 206 9.37 22.46 8.51
N ASN A 207 10.00 22.83 9.62
CA ASN A 207 10.84 21.92 10.39
C ASN A 207 10.02 20.91 11.20
N VAL A 208 8.83 21.27 11.73
CA VAL A 208 7.91 20.29 12.36
C VAL A 208 7.56 19.17 11.36
N LEU A 209 7.18 19.54 10.13
CA LEU A 209 6.84 18.59 9.07
C LEU A 209 8.05 17.73 8.67
N LYS A 210 9.25 18.33 8.59
CA LYS A 210 10.48 17.57 8.30
C LYS A 210 10.86 16.61 9.43
N ALA A 211 10.75 17.04 10.68
CA ALA A 211 11.02 16.22 11.85
C ALA A 211 10.07 15.02 11.91
N PHE A 212 8.79 15.21 11.58
CA PHE A 212 7.82 14.12 11.47
C PHE A 212 8.25 13.07 10.44
N ALA A 213 8.66 13.50 9.23
CA ALA A 213 9.14 12.58 8.20
C ALA A 213 10.45 11.86 8.59
N LEU A 214 11.33 12.50 9.37
CA LEU A 214 12.56 11.87 9.88
C LEU A 214 12.27 10.85 10.99
N CYS A 215 11.33 11.14 11.89
CA CYS A 215 10.87 10.18 12.88
C CYS A 215 10.28 8.96 12.16
N TRP A 216 9.38 9.18 11.21
CA TRP A 216 8.81 8.10 10.39
C TRP A 216 9.88 7.26 9.69
N LYS A 217 10.87 7.91 9.07
CA LYS A 217 12.00 7.22 8.43
C LYS A 217 12.79 6.36 9.41
N SER A 218 12.99 6.86 10.63
CA SER A 218 13.81 6.19 11.63
C SER A 218 13.11 4.97 12.22
N PHE A 219 11.80 5.07 12.43
CA PHE A 219 11.00 3.98 13.00
C PHE A 219 10.45 3.00 11.96
N ALA A 220 10.16 3.48 10.75
CA ALA A 220 9.56 2.71 9.66
C ALA A 220 8.35 1.87 10.12
N PRO A 221 7.27 2.50 10.65
CA PRO A 221 6.15 1.78 11.23
C PRO A 221 5.44 0.89 10.20
N ASP A 222 4.99 -0.29 10.65
CA ASP A 222 4.21 -1.22 9.84
C ASP A 222 2.75 -0.75 9.69
N ILE A 223 2.22 -0.14 10.74
CA ILE A 223 0.84 0.35 10.83
C ILE A 223 0.85 1.79 11.34
N GLN A 224 0.07 2.65 10.68
CA GLN A 224 -0.20 3.99 11.15
C GLN A 224 -1.68 4.13 11.48
N LEU A 225 -1.98 4.71 12.65
CA LEU A 225 -3.32 4.94 13.15
C LEU A 225 -3.47 6.40 13.59
N GLY A 226 -4.67 6.95 13.45
CA GLY A 226 -5.04 8.27 13.94
C GLY A 226 -6.55 8.41 13.99
N PHE A 227 -7.04 9.42 14.70
CA PHE A 227 -8.48 9.71 14.74
C PHE A 227 -8.79 10.82 13.74
N ASN A 228 -9.64 10.53 12.73
CA ASN A 228 -9.94 11.47 11.64
C ASN A 228 -8.70 11.93 10.84
N ASP A 229 -7.62 11.17 10.90
CA ASP A 229 -6.35 11.48 10.23
C ASP A 229 -6.48 11.55 8.70
N SER A 230 -7.25 10.65 8.10
CA SER A 230 -7.54 10.67 6.67
C SER A 230 -8.45 11.84 6.26
N GLY A 231 -9.27 12.34 7.19
CA GLY A 231 -10.25 13.40 6.93
C GLY A 231 -9.71 14.80 7.18
N TYR A 232 -8.73 14.95 8.08
CA TYR A 232 -8.21 16.25 8.50
C TYR A 232 -6.68 16.31 8.47
N ASP A 233 -5.99 15.48 9.26
CA ASP A 233 -4.56 15.61 9.54
C ASP A 233 -3.69 15.43 8.30
N TRP A 234 -3.84 14.30 7.61
CA TRP A 234 -3.13 14.03 6.37
C TRP A 234 -3.44 15.09 5.33
N PRO A 235 -4.72 15.44 5.08
CA PRO A 235 -5.00 16.50 4.15
C PRO A 235 -4.35 17.85 4.47
N PHE A 236 -4.31 18.19 5.75
CA PHE A 236 -3.67 19.40 6.22
C PHE A 236 -2.16 19.38 5.99
N ILE A 237 -1.48 18.32 6.44
CA ILE A 237 -0.03 18.13 6.26
C ILE A 237 0.34 18.16 4.79
N VAL A 238 -0.33 17.39 3.93
CA VAL A 238 0.00 17.30 2.51
C VAL A 238 -0.11 18.68 1.85
N LYS A 239 -1.19 19.42 2.11
CA LYS A 239 -1.39 20.76 1.55
C LYS A 239 -0.31 21.74 2.03
N LYS A 240 0.01 21.75 3.33
CA LYS A 240 1.03 22.63 3.90
C LYS A 240 2.44 22.28 3.44
N ALA A 241 2.80 21.00 3.48
CA ALA A 241 4.07 20.50 2.98
C ALA A 241 4.28 20.82 1.50
N THR A 242 3.23 20.71 0.69
CA THR A 242 3.27 21.06 -0.74
C THR A 242 3.54 22.54 -0.91
N LYS A 243 2.80 23.41 -0.20
CA LYS A 243 3.00 24.86 -0.26
C LYS A 243 4.39 25.30 0.20
N LEU A 244 4.94 24.61 1.19
CA LEU A 244 6.28 24.87 1.73
C LEU A 244 7.40 24.23 0.90
N ASN A 245 7.09 23.54 -0.21
CA ASN A 245 8.05 22.82 -1.05
C ASN A 245 8.87 21.76 -0.29
N VAL A 246 8.27 21.11 0.71
CA VAL A 246 8.91 20.03 1.49
C VAL A 246 8.25 18.66 1.28
N PHE A 247 7.09 18.60 0.62
CA PHE A 247 6.33 17.36 0.46
C PHE A 247 7.10 16.25 -0.24
N ASP A 248 7.71 16.55 -1.40
CA ASP A 248 8.49 15.54 -2.15
C ASP A 248 9.63 14.97 -1.31
N TRP A 249 10.31 15.83 -0.56
CA TRP A 249 11.38 15.41 0.34
C TRP A 249 10.83 14.53 1.47
N MET A 250 9.69 14.87 2.07
CA MET A 250 9.04 14.06 3.10
C MET A 250 8.69 12.67 2.57
N VAL A 251 8.05 12.59 1.41
CA VAL A 251 7.68 11.29 0.81
C VAL A 251 8.92 10.45 0.52
N GLN A 252 10.03 11.05 0.07
CA GLN A 252 11.30 10.33 -0.10
C GLN A 252 11.88 9.79 1.22
N GLN A 253 11.69 10.50 2.34
CA GLN A 253 12.09 9.97 3.65
C GLN A 253 11.18 8.83 4.11
N MET A 254 9.87 8.95 3.88
CA MET A 254 8.86 8.04 4.44
C MET A 254 8.59 6.80 3.59
N SER A 255 8.78 6.88 2.27
CA SER A 255 8.45 5.80 1.34
C SER A 255 9.45 4.65 1.39
N ALA A 256 8.93 3.44 1.49
CA ALA A 256 9.69 2.20 1.32
C ALA A 256 9.74 1.73 -0.15
N ASN A 257 9.13 2.45 -1.09
CA ASN A 257 9.08 2.06 -2.50
C ASN A 257 10.30 2.59 -3.27
N PRO A 258 11.23 1.73 -3.72
CA PRO A 258 12.44 2.16 -4.41
C PRO A 258 12.21 2.54 -5.89
N TYR A 259 11.06 2.18 -6.46
CA TYR A 259 10.78 2.30 -7.90
C TYR A 259 9.90 3.49 -8.28
N LYS A 260 9.34 4.20 -7.30
CA LYS A 260 8.60 5.45 -7.54
C LYS A 260 9.45 6.61 -7.03
N THR A 261 10.00 7.40 -7.94
CA THR A 261 10.42 8.75 -7.61
C THR A 261 9.15 9.51 -7.23
N ALA A 262 8.92 9.70 -5.94
CA ALA A 262 7.81 10.50 -5.46
C ALA A 262 8.05 11.94 -5.88
N ASN A 263 7.36 12.36 -6.92
CA ASN A 263 7.15 13.77 -7.21
C ASN A 263 5.72 14.13 -6.79
N THR A 264 5.49 15.41 -6.50
CA THR A 264 4.23 15.88 -5.92
C THR A 264 3.06 15.47 -6.80
N GLN A 265 3.21 15.61 -8.12
CA GLN A 265 2.16 15.28 -9.08
C GLN A 265 1.76 13.80 -9.01
N SER A 266 2.72 12.87 -9.11
CA SER A 266 2.44 11.43 -9.07
C SER A 266 1.87 10.98 -7.72
N THR A 267 2.33 11.59 -6.62
CA THR A 267 1.86 11.24 -5.28
C THR A 267 0.42 11.72 -5.07
N LEU A 268 0.12 12.95 -5.46
CA LEU A 268 -1.24 13.50 -5.36
C LEU A 268 -2.22 12.78 -6.28
N THR A 269 -1.82 12.45 -7.52
CA THR A 269 -2.71 11.79 -8.49
C THR A 269 -3.13 10.38 -8.10
N TYR A 270 -2.27 9.61 -7.42
CA TYR A 270 -2.55 8.18 -7.14
C TYR A 270 -2.84 7.84 -5.68
N ASN A 271 -2.49 8.72 -4.72
CA ASN A 271 -2.58 8.39 -3.29
C ASN A 271 -3.44 9.37 -2.48
N TYR A 272 -4.02 10.40 -3.10
CA TYR A 272 -4.66 11.50 -2.37
C TYR A 272 -6.03 11.94 -2.92
N PHE A 273 -6.45 11.41 -4.08
CA PHE A 273 -7.80 11.60 -4.64
C PHE A 273 -8.50 10.26 -4.84
#